data_AF-A0A1G0CST9-F1
#
_entry.id   AF-A0A1G0CST9-F1
#
_cell.length_a   1.000
_cell.length_b   1.000
_cell.length_c   1.000
_cell.angle_alpha   90.00
_cell.angle_beta   90.00
_cell.angle_gamma   90.00
#
_symmetry.space_group_name_H-M   'P 1'
#
loop_
_entity.id
_entity.type
_entity.pdbx_description
1 polymer ?
#
loop_
_entity_poly.entity_id
_entity_poly.type
_entity_poly.pdbx_seq_one_letter_code
_entity_poly.pdbx_strand_id
1 'polypeptide(L)'
;MNPGHLLAILCLCPVLAQAEIYKAIDADGHVTYSSTPIKGGKKIILEPLPTMVPPGRSRSAASPEDFPRVDGETQRGRDDTRRKILEDELSAENKLLEEARKNLKEGEENPEVFRGQDGKTYRNVAKYQEKIKALNDQVELHQRNIEALNTELSKLK
;
A
#
# COMPACT_ATOMS: atom_id res chain seq x y z
N MET A 1 -47.14 -37.20 11.41
CA MET A 1 -48.02 -36.03 11.46
C MET A 1 -47.30 -35.00 12.34
N ASN A 2 -46.62 -34.04 11.71
CA ASN A 2 -45.83 -33.00 12.39
C ASN A 2 -46.76 -31.90 12.93
N PRO A 3 -46.37 -31.21 14.01
CA PRO A 3 -45.84 -29.86 13.83
C PRO A 3 -44.63 -29.64 14.76
N GLY A 4 -43.56 -28.94 14.41
CA GLY A 4 -43.46 -27.67 13.69
C GLY A 4 -42.49 -26.84 14.51
N HIS A 5 -41.20 -26.85 14.15
CA HIS A 5 -40.17 -26.09 14.85
C HIS A 5 -40.44 -24.58 14.69
N LEU A 6 -40.67 -23.89 15.80
CA LEU A 6 -40.80 -22.44 15.84
C LEU A 6 -39.38 -21.83 15.80
N LEU A 7 -38.89 -21.51 14.60
CA LEU A 7 -37.65 -20.77 14.41
C LEU A 7 -37.92 -19.28 14.68
N ALA A 8 -37.54 -18.80 15.87
CA ALA A 8 -37.54 -17.38 16.17
C ALA A 8 -36.35 -16.69 15.46
N ILE A 9 -36.62 -16.01 14.36
CA ILE A 9 -35.66 -15.14 13.66
C ILE A 9 -35.55 -13.84 14.47
N LEU A 10 -34.44 -13.69 15.21
CA LEU A 10 -34.08 -12.45 15.87
C LEU A 10 -33.57 -11.47 14.80
N CYS A 11 -34.41 -10.50 14.43
CA CYS A 11 -34.07 -9.44 13.49
C CYS A 11 -32.99 -8.54 14.11
N LEU A 12 -31.74 -8.67 13.65
CA LEU A 12 -30.66 -7.72 13.93
C LEU A 12 -30.93 -6.44 13.13
N CYS A 13 -31.53 -5.43 13.76
CA CYS A 13 -31.62 -4.09 13.16
C CYS A 13 -30.22 -3.47 13.13
N PRO A 14 -29.66 -3.11 11.96
CA PRO A 14 -28.44 -2.32 11.93
C PRO A 14 -28.75 -0.92 12.46
N VAL A 15 -28.09 -0.53 13.55
CA VAL A 15 -28.05 0.86 13.99
C VAL A 15 -27.33 1.64 12.90
N LEU A 16 -28.09 2.42 12.11
CA LEU A 16 -27.53 3.34 11.14
C LEU A 16 -26.74 4.42 11.92
N ALA A 17 -25.41 4.31 11.89
CA ALA A 17 -24.53 5.34 12.43
C ALA A 17 -24.68 6.61 11.57
N GLN A 18 -25.43 7.59 12.07
CA GLN A 18 -25.54 8.91 11.44
C GLN A 18 -24.29 9.72 11.83
N ALA A 19 -23.33 9.82 10.91
CA ALA A 19 -22.14 10.64 11.09
C ALA A 19 -22.47 12.11 10.79
N GLU A 20 -22.71 12.90 11.83
CA GLU A 20 -22.93 14.34 11.71
C GLU A 20 -21.59 15.07 11.58
N ILE A 21 -21.44 15.93 10.55
CA ILE A 21 -20.21 16.68 10.32
C ILE A 21 -20.40 18.13 10.78
N TYR A 22 -19.43 18.66 11.52
CA TYR A 22 -19.42 20.03 12.03
C TYR A 22 -18.27 20.80 11.39
N LYS A 23 -18.52 22.07 11.02
CA LYS A 23 -17.52 23.00 10.53
C LYS A 23 -17.40 24.20 11.45
N ALA A 24 -16.20 24.45 11.96
CA ALA A 24 -15.86 25.68 12.67
C ALA A 24 -14.92 26.53 11.81
N ILE A 25 -15.05 27.85 11.97
CA ILE A 25 -14.13 28.85 11.42
C ILE A 25 -13.61 29.63 12.62
N ASP A 26 -12.30 29.65 12.82
CA ASP A 26 -11.68 30.42 13.91
C ASP A 26 -11.54 31.90 13.54
N ALA A 27 -10.97 32.70 14.45
CA ALA A 27 -10.78 34.14 14.26
C ALA A 27 -9.77 34.47 13.14
N ASP A 28 -8.87 33.53 12.83
CA ASP A 28 -7.84 33.67 11.81
C ASP A 28 -8.30 33.14 10.43
N GLY A 29 -9.53 32.61 10.35
CA GLY A 29 -10.15 32.10 9.13
C GLY A 29 -9.85 30.63 8.83
N HIS A 30 -9.19 29.89 9.72
CA HIS A 30 -8.96 28.46 9.52
C HIS A 30 -10.25 27.66 9.67
N VAL A 31 -10.44 26.75 8.72
CA VAL A 31 -11.60 25.87 8.67
C VAL A 31 -11.25 24.52 9.26
N THR A 32 -11.99 24.10 10.28
CA THR A 32 -11.86 22.76 10.87
C THR A 32 -13.15 21.97 10.71
N TYR A 33 -13.03 20.73 10.24
CA TYR A 33 -14.12 19.77 10.14
C TYR A 33 -13.98 18.70 11.23
N SER A 34 -15.08 18.34 11.88
CA SER A 34 -15.12 17.31 12.92
C SER A 34 -16.34 16.40 12.75
N SER A 35 -16.17 15.12 13.08
CA SER A 35 -17.26 14.13 13.21
C SER A 35 -17.94 14.18 14.58
N THR A 36 -17.49 15.04 15.49
CA THR A 36 -18.06 15.28 16.81
C THR A 36 -18.40 16.77 17.00
N PRO A 37 -19.38 17.12 17.85
CA PRO A 37 -19.74 18.50 18.12
C PRO A 37 -18.54 19.30 18.66
N ILE A 38 -18.25 20.44 18.04
CA ILE A 38 -17.18 21.36 18.45
C ILE A 38 -17.74 22.73 18.80
N LYS A 39 -17.14 23.41 19.78
CA LYS A 39 -17.58 24.74 20.25
C LYS A 39 -17.47 25.76 19.11
N GLY A 40 -18.58 26.39 18.74
CA GLY A 40 -18.65 27.32 17.60
C GLY A 40 -18.77 26.64 16.23
N GLY A 41 -18.81 25.31 16.18
CA GLY A 41 -19.03 24.56 14.94
C GLY A 41 -20.49 24.59 14.50
N LYS A 42 -20.74 24.86 13.23
CA LYS A 42 -22.05 24.70 12.59
C LYS A 42 -22.15 23.30 11.99
N LYS A 43 -23.24 22.60 12.28
CA LYS A 43 -23.55 21.30 11.67
C LYS A 43 -23.77 21.48 10.17
N ILE A 44 -23.08 20.69 9.37
CA ILE A 44 -23.25 20.63 7.92
C ILE A 44 -24.28 19.57 7.62
N ILE A 45 -25.34 19.97 6.93
CA ILE A 45 -26.26 19.04 6.29
C ILE A 45 -25.66 18.73 4.92
N LEU A 46 -25.16 17.52 4.73
CA LEU A 46 -24.72 17.06 3.42
C LEU A 46 -25.97 16.79 2.59
N GLU A 47 -26.18 17.58 1.54
CA GLU A 47 -27.19 17.26 0.54
C GLU A 47 -26.81 15.96 -0.18
N PRO A 48 -27.79 15.09 -0.53
CA PRO A 48 -27.50 13.89 -1.29
C PRO A 48 -26.80 14.27 -2.60
N LEU A 49 -25.64 13.68 -2.86
CA LEU A 49 -24.91 13.91 -4.09
C LEU A 49 -25.83 13.62 -5.29
N PRO A 50 -25.91 14.52 -6.29
CA PRO A 50 -26.71 14.25 -7.47
C PRO A 50 -26.19 12.98 -8.16
N THR A 51 -27.08 12.01 -8.38
CA THR A 51 -26.82 10.74 -9.09
C THR A 51 -26.67 10.91 -10.61
N MET A 52 -26.56 12.15 -11.09
CA MET A 52 -26.33 12.43 -12.50
C MET A 52 -24.89 12.08 -12.88
N VAL A 53 -24.74 11.45 -14.05
CA VAL A 53 -23.45 11.17 -14.66
C VAL A 53 -22.66 12.49 -14.75
N PRO A 54 -21.41 12.55 -14.24
CA PRO A 54 -20.65 13.79 -14.29
C PRO A 54 -20.56 14.27 -15.74
N PRO A 55 -20.73 15.58 -16.01
CA PRO A 55 -20.57 16.10 -17.36
C PRO A 55 -19.19 15.69 -17.86
N GLY A 56 -19.15 15.17 -19.10
CA GLY A 56 -17.94 14.66 -19.72
C GLY A 56 -16.79 15.65 -19.51
N ARG A 57 -15.67 15.15 -18.97
CA ARG A 57 -14.48 15.90 -18.56
C ARG A 57 -14.17 16.96 -19.61
N SER A 58 -14.49 18.23 -19.32
CA SER A 58 -14.10 19.33 -20.20
C SER A 58 -12.59 19.27 -20.31
N ARG A 59 -12.06 19.27 -21.54
CA ARG A 59 -10.62 19.36 -21.79
C ARG A 59 -10.05 20.43 -20.87
N SER A 60 -9.10 20.05 -20.02
CA SER A 60 -8.53 20.90 -18.98
C SER A 60 -8.30 22.31 -19.51
N ALA A 61 -8.84 23.32 -18.82
CA ALA A 61 -8.54 24.71 -19.13
C ALA A 61 -7.01 24.86 -19.17
N ALA A 62 -6.49 25.52 -20.20
CA ALA A 62 -5.07 25.82 -20.28
C ALA A 62 -4.63 26.49 -18.98
N SER A 63 -3.51 26.03 -18.41
CA SER A 63 -2.93 26.67 -17.22
C SER A 63 -2.82 28.18 -17.46
N PRO A 64 -3.11 29.04 -16.46
CA PRO A 64 -3.00 30.49 -16.62
C PRO A 64 -1.66 30.87 -17.27
N GLU A 65 -1.68 31.78 -18.23
CA GLU A 65 -0.47 32.19 -18.98
C GLU A 65 0.63 32.72 -18.04
N ASP A 66 0.25 33.24 -16.86
CA ASP A 66 1.13 33.77 -15.82
C ASP A 66 1.66 32.71 -14.83
N PHE A 67 1.36 31.43 -15.03
CA PHE A 67 1.86 30.38 -14.15
C PHE A 67 3.32 30.04 -14.48
N PRO A 68 4.25 30.08 -13.50
CA PRO A 68 5.67 29.80 -13.74
C PRO A 68 5.86 28.37 -14.26
N ARG A 69 6.47 28.25 -15.45
CA ARG A 69 6.79 26.96 -16.08
C ARG A 69 8.25 26.61 -15.79
N VAL A 70 8.51 25.35 -15.51
CA VAL A 70 9.87 24.81 -15.44
C VAL A 70 10.45 24.81 -16.86
N ASP A 71 11.68 25.28 -17.02
CA ASP A 71 12.35 25.28 -18.32
C ASP A 71 12.71 23.84 -18.76
N GLY A 72 12.87 23.64 -20.06
CA GLY A 72 13.11 22.31 -20.62
C GLY A 72 14.45 21.70 -20.23
N GLU A 73 15.46 22.52 -19.91
CA GLU A 73 16.78 22.04 -19.48
C GLU A 73 16.70 21.49 -18.06
N THR A 74 16.06 22.22 -17.15
CA THR A 74 15.77 21.77 -15.78
C THR A 74 14.94 20.50 -15.76
N GLN A 75 13.94 20.39 -16.64
CA GLN A 75 13.11 19.18 -16.72
C GLN A 75 13.92 17.96 -17.19
N ARG A 76 14.76 18.11 -18.23
CA ARG A 76 15.67 17.05 -18.70
C ARG A 76 16.68 16.64 -17.65
N GLY A 77 17.32 17.60 -16.98
CA GLY A 77 18.28 17.31 -15.90
C GLY A 77 17.66 16.50 -14.76
N ARG A 78 16.39 16.78 -14.43
CA ARG A 78 15.63 15.97 -13.47
C ARG A 78 15.33 14.57 -13.98
N ASP A 79 14.92 14.44 -15.23
CA ASP A 79 14.59 13.14 -15.83
C ASP A 79 15.84 12.25 -15.95
N ASP A 80 17.00 12.82 -16.32
CA ASP A 80 18.28 12.13 -16.35
C ASP A 80 18.75 11.72 -14.94
N THR A 81 18.58 12.60 -13.95
CA THR A 81 18.86 12.27 -12.54
C THR A 81 17.98 11.13 -12.07
N ARG A 82 16.67 11.16 -12.39
CA ARG A 82 15.74 10.10 -12.05
C ARG A 82 16.12 8.78 -12.70
N ARG A 83 16.48 8.80 -13.99
CA ARG A 83 16.96 7.60 -14.70
C ARG A 83 18.16 7.00 -14.00
N LYS A 84 19.16 7.82 -13.67
CA LYS A 84 20.37 7.36 -12.97
C LYS A 84 20.06 6.75 -11.61
N ILE A 85 19.18 7.37 -10.82
CA ILE A 85 18.77 6.82 -9.52
C ILE A 85 18.13 5.43 -9.69
N LEU A 86 17.21 5.28 -10.65
CA LEU A 86 16.56 4.00 -10.90
C LEU A 86 17.54 2.93 -11.43
N GLU A 87 18.53 3.32 -12.24
CA GLU A 87 19.59 2.42 -12.71
C GLU A 87 20.50 1.97 -11.55
N ASP A 88 20.88 2.89 -10.65
CA ASP A 88 21.67 2.59 -9.47
C ASP A 88 20.89 1.65 -8.52
N GLU A 89 19.61 1.92 -8.27
CA GLU A 89 18.70 1.05 -7.50
C GLU A 89 18.54 -0.32 -8.15
N LEU A 90 18.36 -0.39 -9.46
CA LEU A 90 18.27 -1.65 -10.20
C LEU A 90 19.57 -2.46 -10.06
N SER A 91 20.72 -1.81 -10.13
CA SER A 91 22.02 -2.48 -9.94
C SER A 91 22.16 -3.05 -8.52
N ALA A 92 21.67 -2.33 -7.51
CA ALA A 92 21.69 -2.78 -6.12
C ALA A 92 20.75 -3.96 -5.91
N GLU A 93 19.52 -3.90 -6.44
CA GLU A 93 18.54 -4.98 -6.32
C GLU A 93 19.00 -6.27 -7.04
N ASN A 94 19.68 -6.17 -8.19
CA ASN A 94 20.27 -7.35 -8.83
C ASN A 94 21.32 -8.03 -7.94
N LYS A 95 22.18 -7.26 -7.27
CA LYS A 95 23.16 -7.82 -6.31
C LYS A 95 22.47 -8.48 -5.11
N LEU A 96 21.43 -7.84 -4.58
CA LEU A 96 20.65 -8.39 -3.48
C LEU A 96 19.93 -9.69 -3.88
N LEU A 97 19.41 -9.77 -5.11
CA LEU A 97 18.83 -10.99 -5.65
C LEU A 97 19.85 -12.12 -5.76
N GLU A 98 21.07 -11.82 -6.23
CA GLU A 98 22.16 -12.80 -6.29
C GLU A 98 22.53 -13.32 -4.90
N GLU A 99 22.65 -12.42 -3.92
CA GLU A 99 22.91 -12.78 -2.52
C GLU A 99 21.76 -13.62 -1.93
N ALA A 100 20.51 -13.22 -2.13
CA ALA A 100 19.34 -13.96 -1.65
C ALA A 100 19.28 -15.38 -2.25
N ARG A 101 19.60 -15.54 -3.54
CA ARG A 101 19.68 -16.86 -4.19
C ARG A 101 20.81 -17.71 -3.62
N LYS A 102 21.96 -17.11 -3.32
CA LYS A 102 23.07 -17.79 -2.65
C LYS A 102 22.66 -18.25 -1.24
N ASN A 103 22.04 -17.38 -0.46
CA ASN A 103 21.57 -17.69 0.89
C ASN A 103 20.50 -18.79 0.88
N LEU A 104 19.59 -18.78 -0.10
CA LEU A 104 18.62 -19.86 -0.30
C LEU A 104 19.33 -21.20 -0.53
N LYS A 105 20.29 -21.25 -1.47
CA LYS A 105 21.06 -22.46 -1.75
C LYS A 105 21.82 -22.96 -0.52
N GLU A 106 22.50 -22.07 0.20
CA GLU A 106 23.19 -22.42 1.45
C GLU A 106 22.21 -22.91 2.52
N GLY A 107 21.01 -22.32 2.59
CA GLY A 107 19.94 -22.77 3.48
C GLY A 107 19.45 -24.18 3.15
N GLU A 108 19.31 -24.51 1.86
CA GLU A 108 18.90 -25.84 1.38
C GLU A 108 19.95 -26.92 1.65
N GLU A 109 21.24 -26.57 1.52
CA GLU A 109 22.36 -27.47 1.79
C GLU A 109 22.56 -27.74 3.29
N ASN A 110 22.14 -26.80 4.17
CA ASN A 110 22.38 -26.87 5.61
C ASN A 110 21.07 -27.04 6.42
N PRO A 111 20.58 -28.27 6.61
CA PRO A 111 19.35 -28.54 7.34
C PRO A 111 19.47 -28.22 8.84
N GLU A 112 18.40 -27.67 9.41
CA GLU A 112 18.32 -27.35 10.84
C GLU A 112 18.26 -28.63 11.69
N VAL A 113 18.98 -28.62 12.82
CA VAL A 113 19.06 -29.75 13.77
C VAL A 113 18.88 -29.28 15.20
N PHE A 114 18.50 -30.20 16.09
CA PHE A 114 18.44 -29.94 17.54
C PHE A 114 19.03 -31.12 18.32
N ARG A 115 19.45 -30.86 19.57
CA ARG A 115 19.99 -31.87 20.47
C ARG A 115 18.89 -32.35 21.42
N GLY A 116 18.62 -33.66 21.42
CA GLY A 116 17.66 -34.28 22.33
C GLY A 116 18.21 -34.41 23.75
N GLN A 117 17.33 -34.71 24.71
CA GLN A 117 17.72 -34.95 26.11
C GLN A 117 18.66 -36.16 26.27
N ASP A 118 18.62 -37.10 25.31
CA ASP A 118 19.51 -38.25 25.22
C ASP A 118 20.90 -37.92 24.64
N GLY A 119 21.15 -36.64 24.33
CA GLY A 119 22.41 -36.15 23.75
C GLY A 119 22.58 -36.42 22.26
N LYS A 120 21.58 -36.98 21.58
CA LYS A 120 21.63 -37.25 20.13
C LYS A 120 21.13 -36.04 19.33
N THR A 121 21.61 -35.93 18.09
CA THR A 121 21.20 -34.87 17.17
C THR A 121 20.05 -35.36 16.28
N TYR A 122 18.98 -34.58 16.21
CA TYR A 122 17.79 -34.86 15.41
C TYR A 122 17.56 -33.75 14.40
N ARG A 123 16.97 -34.10 13.25
CA ARG A 123 16.60 -33.13 12.23
C ARG A 123 15.39 -32.31 12.68
N ASN A 124 15.49 -31.00 12.58
CA ASN A 124 14.40 -30.08 12.83
C ASN A 124 13.71 -29.69 11.50
N VAL A 125 12.77 -30.53 11.07
CA VAL A 125 12.08 -30.33 9.79
C VAL A 125 11.26 -29.03 9.78
N ALA A 126 10.58 -28.70 10.88
CA ALA A 126 9.75 -27.51 10.97
C ALA A 126 10.58 -26.22 10.84
N LYS A 127 11.66 -26.08 11.64
CA LYS A 127 12.55 -24.90 11.54
C LYS A 127 13.23 -24.80 10.17
N TYR A 128 13.62 -25.93 9.59
CA TYR A 128 14.16 -25.95 8.24
C TYR A 128 13.15 -25.40 7.23
N GLN A 129 11.91 -25.87 7.26
CA GLN A 129 10.86 -25.39 6.35
C GLN A 129 10.59 -23.89 6.52
N GLU A 130 10.54 -23.39 7.75
CA GLU A 130 10.39 -21.95 8.04
C GLU A 130 11.54 -21.13 7.46
N LYS A 131 12.78 -21.58 7.65
CA LYS A 131 13.98 -20.92 7.10
C LYS A 131 13.96 -20.89 5.57
N ILE A 132 13.70 -22.03 4.93
CA ILE A 132 13.63 -22.11 3.46
C ILE A 132 12.51 -21.24 2.92
N LYS A 133 11.36 -21.19 3.59
CA LYS A 133 10.27 -20.31 3.21
C LYS A 133 10.69 -18.84 3.26
N ALA A 134 11.30 -18.41 4.37
CA ALA A 134 11.78 -17.03 4.51
C ALA A 134 12.82 -16.64 3.44
N LEU A 135 13.73 -17.55 3.09
CA LEU A 135 14.73 -17.32 2.04
C LEU A 135 14.09 -17.23 0.64
N ASN A 136 13.08 -18.06 0.36
CA ASN A 136 12.31 -17.96 -0.89
C ASN A 136 11.54 -16.63 -0.96
N ASP A 137 10.88 -16.23 0.13
CA ASP A 137 10.15 -14.96 0.21
C ASP A 137 11.08 -13.76 -0.08
N GLN A 138 12.35 -13.81 0.37
CA GLN A 138 13.36 -12.80 0.03
C GLN A 138 13.73 -12.79 -1.45
N VAL A 139 13.96 -13.95 -2.06
CA VAL A 139 14.24 -14.04 -3.50
C VAL A 139 13.09 -13.47 -4.33
N GLU A 140 11.85 -13.83 -3.98
CA GLU A 140 10.66 -13.32 -4.66
C GLU A 140 10.50 -11.80 -4.49
N LEU A 141 10.78 -11.27 -3.30
CA LEU A 141 10.76 -9.84 -3.04
C LEU A 141 11.71 -9.08 -3.98
N HIS A 142 12.98 -9.48 -4.05
CA HIS A 142 13.97 -8.80 -4.89
C HIS A 142 13.62 -8.93 -6.38
N GLN A 143 13.11 -10.09 -6.81
CA GLN A 143 12.64 -10.29 -8.18
C GLN A 143 11.50 -9.31 -8.54
N ARG A 144 10.51 -9.15 -7.66
CA ARG A 144 9.40 -8.20 -7.86
C ARG A 144 9.88 -6.74 -7.86
N ASN A 145 10.84 -6.40 -7.01
CA ASN A 145 11.44 -5.05 -7.00
C ASN A 145 12.13 -4.75 -8.33
N ILE A 146 12.92 -5.69 -8.87
CA ILE A 146 13.58 -5.55 -10.17
C ILE A 146 12.56 -5.35 -11.30
N GLU A 147 11.46 -6.11 -11.29
CA GLU A 147 10.39 -5.95 -12.28
C GLU A 147 9.71 -4.57 -12.20
N ALA A 148 9.48 -4.07 -10.97
CA ALA A 148 8.93 -2.74 -10.75
C ALA A 148 9.89 -1.64 -11.26
N LEU A 149 11.19 -1.74 -10.95
CA LEU A 149 12.21 -0.78 -11.40
C LEU A 149 12.35 -0.76 -12.92
N ASN A 150 12.39 -1.93 -13.56
CA ASN A 150 12.40 -2.02 -15.03
C ASN A 150 11.16 -1.39 -15.66
N THR A 151 9.99 -1.58 -15.03
CA THR A 151 8.74 -0.96 -15.47
C THR A 151 8.82 0.57 -15.35
N GLU A 152 9.33 1.11 -14.24
CA GLU A 152 9.51 2.56 -14.07
C GLU A 152 10.52 3.14 -15.06
N LEU A 153 11.65 2.47 -15.29
CA LEU A 153 12.63 2.86 -16.30
C LEU A 153 12.03 2.90 -17.71
N SER A 154 11.16 1.93 -18.05
CA SER A 154 10.49 1.90 -19.36
C SER A 154 9.52 3.07 -19.59
N LYS A 155 9.04 3.71 -18.51
CA LYS A 155 8.15 4.89 -18.58
C LYS A 155 8.93 6.19 -18.75
N LEU A 156 10.23 6.20 -18.51
CA LEU A 156 11.09 7.37 -18.73
C LEU A 156 11.45 7.46 -20.22
N LYS A 157 10.65 8.22 -20.97
CA LYS A 157 10.91 8.59 -22.37
C LYS A 157 11.91 9.73 -22.46
#